data_AF-A0A0R0JSG8-F1
#
_entry.id   AF-A0A0R0JSG8-F1
#
_cell.length_a   1.000
_cell.length_b   1.000
_cell.length_c   1.000
_cell.angle_alpha   90.00
_cell.angle_beta   90.00
_cell.angle_gamma   90.00
#
_symmetry.space_group_name_H-M   'P 1'
#
loop_
_entity.id
_entity.type
_entity.pdbx_description
1 polymer ?
#
loop_
_entity_poly.entity_id
_entity_poly.type
_entity_poly.pdbx_seq_one_letter_code
_entity_poly.pdbx_strand_id
1 'polypeptide(L)'
;MSSVSQNHYVLVLFLILTVWISRVMSRGLIRSERHEKWIAQYGKVYKDAVEEKRFQVFKNNVQFIESFNAAGDKPFNLSINQFVDLHDEEFKALLINVQKKASGVETVKEPAMDIQKLTEEACREN
;
A
#
# COMPACT_ATOMS: atom_id res chain seq x y z
N MET A 1 0.35 -43.37 -34.60
CA MET A 1 1.09 -42.91 -33.39
C MET A 1 1.00 -41.39 -33.13
N SER A 2 0.19 -40.62 -33.89
CA SER A 2 0.09 -39.14 -33.77
C SER A 2 -0.97 -38.62 -32.79
N SER A 3 -1.99 -39.41 -32.43
CA SER A 3 -3.06 -38.96 -31.52
C SER A 3 -2.60 -38.84 -30.05
N VAL A 4 -1.71 -39.73 -29.60
CA VAL A 4 -1.19 -39.70 -28.22
C VAL A 4 -0.32 -38.47 -27.96
N SER A 5 0.51 -38.06 -28.93
CA SER A 5 1.34 -36.86 -28.79
C SER A 5 0.50 -35.59 -28.77
N GLN A 6 -0.52 -35.47 -29.63
CA GLN A 6 -1.43 -34.32 -29.64
C GLN A 6 -2.16 -34.15 -28.31
N ASN A 7 -2.69 -35.24 -27.74
CA ASN A 7 -3.33 -35.20 -26.42
C ASN A 7 -2.36 -34.80 -25.31
N HIS A 8 -1.10 -35.25 -25.37
CA HIS A 8 -0.09 -34.84 -24.41
C HIS A 8 0.21 -33.33 -24.46
N TYR A 9 0.37 -32.75 -25.65
CA TYR A 9 0.56 -31.29 -25.80
C TYR A 9 -0.63 -30.49 -25.26
N VAL A 10 -1.86 -30.93 -25.55
CA VAL A 10 -3.07 -30.28 -25.04
C VAL A 10 -3.09 -30.32 -23.51
N LEU A 11 -2.82 -31.47 -22.89
CA LEU A 11 -2.76 -31.60 -21.43
C LEU A 11 -1.68 -30.71 -20.80
N VAL A 12 -0.47 -30.69 -21.39
CA VAL A 12 0.63 -29.83 -20.91
C VAL A 12 0.24 -28.35 -21.01
N LEU A 13 -0.38 -27.91 -22.11
CA LEU A 13 -0.86 -26.55 -22.27
C LEU A 13 -1.92 -26.19 -21.23
N PHE A 14 -2.90 -27.08 -20.98
CA PHE A 14 -3.89 -26.88 -19.93
C PHE A 14 -3.25 -26.76 -18.54
N LEU A 15 -2.30 -27.63 -18.20
CA LEU A 15 -1.58 -27.56 -16.91
C LEU A 15 -0.78 -26.27 -16.75
N ILE A 16 -0.13 -25.81 -17.83
CA ILE A 16 0.57 -24.52 -17.82
C ILE A 16 -0.46 -23.40 -17.57
N LEU A 17 -1.54 -23.33 -18.35
CA LEU A 17 -2.56 -22.29 -18.21
C LEU A 17 -3.19 -22.27 -16.80
N THR A 18 -3.52 -23.43 -16.23
CA THR A 18 -4.07 -23.48 -14.87
C THR A 18 -3.09 -22.97 -13.82
N VAL A 19 -1.79 -23.29 -13.94
CA VAL A 19 -0.76 -22.76 -13.04
C VAL A 19 -0.62 -21.24 -13.17
N TRP A 20 -0.63 -20.71 -14.41
CA TRP A 20 -0.59 -19.25 -14.66
C TRP A 20 -1.82 -18.55 -14.07
N ILE A 21 -3.02 -19.05 -14.36
CA ILE A 21 -4.27 -18.50 -13.83
C ILE A 21 -4.29 -18.57 -12.30
N SER A 22 -3.85 -19.70 -11.72
CA SER A 22 -3.79 -19.87 -10.26
C SER A 22 -2.86 -18.83 -9.63
N ARG A 23 -1.69 -18.55 -10.22
CA ARG A 23 -0.78 -17.53 -9.68
C ARG A 23 -1.33 -16.12 -9.81
N VAL A 24 -1.99 -15.79 -10.92
CA VAL A 24 -2.63 -14.47 -11.12
C VAL A 24 -3.81 -14.28 -10.16
N MET A 25 -4.71 -15.26 -10.10
CA MET A 25 -5.89 -15.22 -9.22
C MET A 25 -5.50 -15.25 -7.75
N SER A 26 -4.46 -16.00 -7.37
CA SER A 26 -3.94 -15.97 -6.01
C SER A 26 -3.57 -14.54 -5.59
N ARG A 27 -2.90 -13.76 -6.45
CA ARG A 27 -2.55 -12.38 -6.10
C ARG A 27 -3.76 -11.50 -5.83
N GLY A 28 -4.85 -11.66 -6.60
CA GLY A 28 -6.08 -10.88 -6.43
C GLY A 28 -7.00 -11.37 -5.32
N LEU A 29 -7.03 -12.69 -5.06
CA LEU A 29 -7.91 -13.30 -4.06
C LEU A 29 -7.32 -13.32 -2.64
N ILE A 30 -6.03 -13.08 -2.48
CA ILE A 30 -5.39 -13.08 -1.16
C ILE A 30 -5.61 -11.72 -0.46
N ARG A 31 -6.77 -11.07 -0.61
CA ARG A 31 -7.18 -10.08 0.38
C ARG A 31 -7.58 -10.84 1.64
N SER A 32 -6.90 -10.58 2.76
CA SER A 32 -7.20 -11.32 3.98
C SER A 32 -8.50 -10.80 4.59
N GLU A 33 -9.36 -11.71 5.07
CA GLU A 33 -10.55 -11.36 5.87
C GLU A 33 -10.19 -10.43 7.04
N ARG A 34 -8.95 -10.57 7.55
CA ARG A 34 -8.37 -9.70 8.59
C ARG A 34 -8.21 -8.25 8.11
N HIS A 35 -7.79 -8.02 6.87
CA HIS A 35 -7.67 -6.67 6.30
C HIS A 35 -9.04 -6.01 6.14
N GLU A 36 -10.04 -6.74 5.64
CA GLU A 36 -11.39 -6.20 5.49
C GLU A 36 -12.03 -5.87 6.83
N LYS A 37 -11.89 -6.76 7.83
CA LYS A 37 -12.32 -6.49 9.20
C LYS A 37 -11.63 -5.25 9.78
N TRP A 38 -10.33 -5.11 9.54
CA TRP A 38 -9.57 -3.95 10.00
C TRP A 38 -10.00 -2.65 9.30
N ILE A 39 -10.23 -2.68 7.98
CA ILE A 39 -10.77 -1.54 7.22
C ILE A 39 -12.09 -1.09 7.81
N ALA A 40 -13.01 -2.04 8.04
CA ALA A 40 -14.31 -1.76 8.63
C ALA A 40 -14.20 -1.23 10.06
N GLN A 41 -13.34 -1.83 10.88
CA GLN A 41 -13.11 -1.43 12.27
C GLN A 41 -12.60 0.01 12.40
N TYR A 42 -11.69 0.43 11.52
CA TYR A 42 -11.08 1.76 11.57
C TYR A 42 -11.65 2.77 10.55
N GLY A 43 -12.76 2.41 9.88
CA GLY A 43 -13.45 3.29 8.93
C GLY A 43 -12.60 3.74 7.76
N LYS A 44 -11.69 2.88 7.27
CA LYS A 44 -10.79 3.22 6.17
C LYS A 44 -11.53 3.21 4.84
N VAL A 45 -11.24 4.19 3.99
CA VAL A 45 -11.82 4.29 2.64
C VAL A 45 -10.70 4.58 1.66
N TYR A 46 -10.55 3.72 0.65
CA TYR A 46 -9.53 3.85 -0.38
C TYR A 46 -10.15 3.79 -1.78
N LYS A 47 -9.45 4.36 -2.76
CA LYS A 47 -9.69 4.06 -4.17
C LYS A 47 -8.96 2.75 -4.51
N ASP A 48 -9.52 1.90 -5.36
CA ASP A 48 -9.03 0.54 -5.64
C ASP A 48 -7.50 0.43 -5.84
N ALA A 49 -6.92 1.30 -6.68
CA ALA A 49 -5.48 1.28 -6.95
C ALA A 49 -4.61 1.64 -5.74
N VAL A 50 -5.13 2.44 -4.81
CA VAL A 50 -4.47 2.80 -3.55
C VAL A 50 -4.68 1.70 -2.51
N GLU A 51 -5.85 1.07 -2.50
CA GLU A 51 -6.16 -0.01 -1.57
C GLU A 51 -5.17 -1.17 -1.71
N GLU A 52 -4.82 -1.56 -2.95
CA GLU A 52 -3.84 -2.63 -3.16
C GLU A 52 -2.47 -2.28 -2.57
N LYS A 53 -2.00 -1.05 -2.75
CA LYS A 53 -0.75 -0.59 -2.13
C LYS A 53 -0.83 -0.62 -0.61
N ARG A 54 -1.94 -0.13 -0.03
CA ARG A 54 -2.18 -0.13 1.42
C ARG A 54 -2.30 -1.53 1.99
N PHE A 55 -2.88 -2.46 1.24
CA PHE A 55 -2.98 -3.87 1.61
C PHE A 55 -1.61 -4.55 1.72
N GLN A 56 -0.69 -4.28 0.78
CA GLN A 56 0.68 -4.81 0.88
C GLN A 56 1.41 -4.30 2.13
N VAL A 57 1.24 -3.02 2.48
CA VAL A 57 1.80 -2.44 3.71
C VAL A 57 1.19 -3.07 4.96
N PHE A 58 -0.14 -3.17 4.99
CA PHE A 58 -0.88 -3.85 6.05
C PHE A 58 -0.34 -5.26 6.27
N LYS A 59 -0.18 -6.05 5.21
CA LYS A 59 0.31 -7.44 5.29
C LYS A 59 1.72 -7.50 5.89
N ASN A 60 2.63 -6.65 5.42
CA ASN A 60 4.01 -6.61 5.90
C ASN A 60 4.07 -6.23 7.39
N ASN A 61 3.32 -5.20 7.79
CA ASN A 61 3.29 -4.73 9.18
C ASN A 61 2.63 -5.76 10.12
N VAL A 62 1.57 -6.44 9.68
CA VAL A 62 0.94 -7.53 10.45
C VAL A 62 1.90 -8.71 10.61
N GLN A 63 2.62 -9.10 9.56
CA GLN A 63 3.63 -10.15 9.63
C GLN A 63 4.77 -9.77 10.59
N PHE A 64 5.20 -8.51 10.59
CA PHE A 64 6.17 -7.99 11.55
C PHE A 64 5.66 -8.03 12.99
N ILE A 65 4.40 -7.63 13.23
CA ILE A 65 3.78 -7.70 14.56
C ILE A 65 3.72 -9.15 15.06
N GLU A 66 3.32 -10.10 14.20
CA GLU A 66 3.25 -11.51 14.55
C GLU A 66 4.63 -12.09 14.86
N SER A 67 5.65 -11.78 14.05
CA SER A 67 7.02 -12.26 14.30
C SER A 67 7.64 -11.65 15.55
N PHE A 68 7.42 -10.35 15.79
CA PHE A 68 7.88 -9.64 16.98
C PHE A 68 7.25 -10.24 18.25
N ASN A 69 5.93 -10.43 18.26
CA ASN A 69 5.23 -11.01 19.41
C ASN A 69 5.59 -12.49 19.62
N ALA A 70 5.86 -13.25 18.55
CA ALA A 70 6.28 -14.65 18.64
C ALA A 70 7.72 -14.80 19.17
N ALA A 71 8.61 -13.86 18.86
CA ALA A 71 9.98 -13.86 19.37
C ALA A 71 10.02 -13.70 20.90
N GLY A 72 9.10 -12.91 21.47
CA GLY A 72 8.92 -12.78 22.93
C GLY A 72 10.14 -12.20 23.66
N ASP A 73 11.02 -11.48 22.94
CA ASP A 73 12.29 -10.96 23.44
C ASP A 73 12.15 -9.59 24.13
N LYS A 74 10.99 -8.93 23.99
CA LYS A 74 10.68 -7.63 24.58
C LYS A 74 9.64 -7.74 25.69
N PRO A 75 9.66 -6.83 26.69
CA PRO A 75 8.67 -6.80 27.77
C PRO A 75 7.30 -6.23 27.32
N PHE A 76 7.08 -6.04 26.02
CA PHE A 76 5.86 -5.49 25.46
C PHE A 76 5.54 -6.17 24.12
N ASN A 77 4.26 -6.13 23.75
CA ASN A 77 3.77 -6.67 22.47
C ASN A 77 3.31 -5.54 21.56
N LEU A 78 3.38 -5.77 20.26
CA LEU A 78 2.78 -4.92 19.25
C LEU A 78 1.36 -5.39 18.95
N SER A 79 0.49 -4.47 18.51
CA SER A 79 -0.88 -4.77 18.14
C SER A 79 -1.25 -4.10 16.82
N ILE A 80 -2.22 -4.69 16.12
CA ILE A 80 -2.78 -4.12 14.89
C ILE A 80 -3.63 -2.89 15.29
N ASN A 81 -3.20 -1.71 14.84
CA ASN A 81 -3.82 -0.42 15.16
C ASN A 81 -4.28 0.32 13.88
N GLN A 82 -4.79 1.54 14.02
CA GLN A 82 -5.30 2.36 12.91
C GLN A 82 -4.23 2.82 11.89
N PHE A 83 -2.94 2.66 12.18
CA PHE A 83 -1.82 3.11 11.36
C PHE A 83 -1.08 1.96 10.67
N VAL A 84 -1.57 0.73 10.80
CA VAL A 84 -0.88 -0.47 10.30
C VAL A 84 -0.76 -0.50 8.76
N ASP A 85 -1.51 0.34 8.04
CA ASP A 85 -1.44 0.51 6.57
C ASP A 85 -0.43 1.57 6.11
N LEU A 86 0.35 2.13 7.04
CA LEU A 86 1.34 3.16 6.78
C LEU A 86 2.76 2.62 6.84
N HIS A 87 3.63 3.15 6.00
CA HIS A 87 5.06 2.97 6.15
C HIS A 87 5.59 3.83 7.31
N ASP A 88 6.74 3.44 7.87
CA ASP A 88 7.42 4.19 8.93
C ASP A 88 7.65 5.66 8.55
N GLU A 89 7.99 5.95 7.29
CA GLU A 89 8.18 7.31 6.79
C GLU A 89 6.87 8.11 6.76
N GLU A 90 5.78 7.49 6.30
CA GLU A 90 4.45 8.10 6.29
C GLU A 90 3.96 8.36 7.71
N PHE A 91 4.17 7.42 8.63
CA PHE A 91 3.83 7.56 10.04
C PHE A 91 4.64 8.69 10.70
N LYS A 92 5.95 8.78 10.43
CA LYS A 92 6.80 9.90 10.89
C LYS A 92 6.32 11.25 10.35
N ALA A 93 5.97 11.32 9.06
CA ALA A 93 5.45 12.54 8.45
C ALA A 93 4.12 12.98 9.10
N LEU A 94 3.24 12.03 9.43
CA LEU A 94 2.00 12.32 10.17
C LEU A 94 2.28 12.92 11.55
N LEU A 95 3.23 12.36 12.32
CA LEU A 95 3.60 12.87 13.63
C LEU A 95 4.17 14.30 13.55
N ILE A 96 5.05 14.57 12.59
CA ILE A 96 5.61 15.92 12.37
C ILE A 96 4.49 16.92 12.04
N ASN A 97 3.53 16.53 11.19
CA ASN A 97 2.40 17.41 10.85
C ASN A 97 1.49 17.69 12.05
N VAL A 98 1.25 16.69 12.89
CA VAL A 98 0.51 16.85 14.15
C VAL A 98 1.23 17.83 15.09
N GLN A 99 2.56 17.72 15.21
CA GLN A 99 3.38 18.64 16.00
C GLN A 99 3.37 20.06 15.45
N LYS A 100 3.49 20.25 14.13
CA LYS A 100 3.40 21.59 13.50
C LYS A 100 2.06 22.27 13.79
N LYS A 101 0.97 21.50 13.68
CA LYS A 101 -0.39 21.98 13.98
C LYS A 101 -0.54 22.34 15.46
N ALA A 102 0.04 21.55 16.37
CA ALA A 102 0.02 21.84 17.80
C ALA A 102 0.86 23.07 18.17
N SER A 103 1.99 23.29 17.51
CA SER A 103 2.88 24.43 17.73
C SER A 103 2.43 25.72 17.02
N GLY A 104 1.25 25.74 16.39
CA GLY A 104 0.76 26.92 15.66
C GLY A 104 1.63 27.32 14.45
N VAL A 105 2.53 26.45 14.01
CA VAL A 105 3.31 26.65 12.77
C VAL A 105 2.41 26.21 11.63
N GLU A 106 1.45 27.08 11.31
CA GLU A 106 0.70 26.99 10.08
C GLU A 106 1.72 27.12 8.95
N THR A 107 2.02 26.00 8.28
CA THR A 107 2.80 26.04 7.05
C THR A 107 1.99 26.90 6.09
N VAL A 108 2.39 28.16 5.93
CA VAL A 108 1.99 28.98 4.80
C VAL A 108 2.26 28.09 3.59
N LYS A 109 1.18 27.62 2.95
CA LYS A 109 1.27 27.12 1.59
C LYS A 109 1.70 28.34 0.80
N GLU A 110 3.00 28.50 0.66
CA GLU A 110 3.55 29.42 -0.31
C GLU A 110 2.91 29.00 -1.62
N PRO A 111 2.03 29.82 -2.22
CA PRO A 111 1.52 29.52 -3.54
C PRO A 111 2.77 29.34 -4.38
N ALA A 112 2.87 28.21 -5.08
CA ALA A 112 3.96 27.97 -6.01
C ALA A 112 4.08 29.22 -6.87
N MET A 113 5.11 30.01 -6.59
CA MET A 113 5.36 31.25 -7.28
C MET A 113 5.65 30.82 -8.71
N ASP A 114 4.68 31.04 -9.59
CA ASP A 114 4.80 30.68 -11.00
C ASP A 114 5.88 31.57 -11.59
N ILE A 115 7.11 31.06 -11.59
CA ILE A 115 8.29 31.77 -12.09
C ILE A 115 8.07 32.12 -13.57
N GLN A 116 7.27 31.33 -14.32
CA GLN A 116 6.92 31.68 -15.70
C GLN A 116 6.03 32.92 -15.75
N LYS A 117 5.03 33.00 -14.86
CA LYS A 117 4.15 34.18 -14.82
C LYS A 117 4.89 35.46 -14.41
N LEU A 118 5.80 35.36 -13.43
CA LEU A 118 6.66 36.49 -13.04
C LEU A 118 7.64 36.90 -14.14
N THR A 119 8.20 35.93 -14.88
CA THR A 119 9.07 36.26 -16.02
C THR A 119 8.27 36.84 -17.19
N GLU A 120 7.02 36.43 -17.41
CA GLU A 120 6.14 37.04 -18.41
C GLU A 120 5.68 38.45 -18.04
N GLU A 121 5.42 38.74 -16.77
CA GLU A 121 5.08 40.08 -16.28
C GLU A 121 6.29 41.03 -16.36
N ALA A 122 7.48 40.57 -15.96
CA ALA A 122 8.71 41.36 -16.05
C ALA A 122 9.11 41.68 -17.51
N CYS A 123 8.79 40.81 -18.46
CA CYS A 123 9.01 41.06 -19.89
C CYS A 123 7.95 41.95 -20.54
N ARG A 124 6.84 42.28 -19.86
CA ARG A 124 5.75 43.10 -20.43
C ARG A 124 5.83 44.57 -20.01
N GLU A 125 6.61 44.91 -18.97
CA GLU A 125 6.78 46.28 -18.47
C GLU A 125 8.03 47.02 -19.03
N ASN A 126 8.80 46.38 -19.93
CA ASN A 126 9.98 46.95 -20.62
C ASN A 126 9.77 46.95 -22.14
#